data_AF-A0A9P8MNB9-F1
#
_entry.id   AF-A0A9P8MNB9-F1
#
_cell.length_a   1.000
_cell.length_b   1.000
_cell.length_c   1.000
_cell.angle_alpha   90.00
_cell.angle_beta   90.00
_cell.angle_gamma   90.00
#
_symmetry.space_group_name_H-M   'P 1'
#
loop_
_entity.id
_entity.type
_entity.pdbx_description
1 polymer ?
#
loop_
_entity_poly.entity_id
_entity_poly.type
_entity_poly.pdbx_seq_one_letter_code
_entity_poly.pdbx_strand_id
1 'polypeptide(L)'
;MPPIDYSKWDNIDTDSEPEASPQQAPAANPPAAHACLPADGYIRFEGNAQQAEKRKFPLWSATTIPANHVVFSQSVPSVPGLIEVPLVLDRTGTQSVNEADLDNQIATYLNIDANSGFAPPDWQSQVGTVVVARKDRKPFYPQHLEGVWMFCDHILDLFGKETGRRGGFTAARRSTNGG
;
A
#
# COMPACT_ATOMS: atom_id res chain seq x y z
N MET A 1 3.55 -32.38 21.12
CA MET A 1 2.54 -31.31 21.01
C MET A 1 1.20 -31.90 21.43
N PRO A 2 0.52 -31.37 22.45
CA PRO A 2 -0.80 -31.87 22.82
C PRO A 2 -1.83 -31.54 21.71
N PRO A 3 -2.82 -32.43 21.45
CA PRO A 3 -3.90 -32.16 20.51
C PRO A 3 -4.77 -31.00 20.99
N ILE A 4 -5.13 -30.11 20.08
CA ILE A 4 -6.05 -29.00 20.35
C ILE A 4 -7.47 -29.56 20.44
N ASP A 5 -8.13 -29.35 21.58
CA ASP A 5 -9.52 -29.73 21.82
C ASP A 5 -10.46 -28.64 21.30
N TYR A 6 -11.23 -28.99 20.27
CA TYR A 6 -12.18 -28.10 19.59
C TYR A 6 -13.58 -28.10 20.22
N SER A 7 -13.82 -28.88 21.28
CA SER A 7 -15.10 -28.93 22.00
C SER A 7 -15.47 -27.61 22.69
N LYS A 8 -14.54 -26.64 22.70
CA LYS A 8 -14.73 -25.31 23.30
C LYS A 8 -15.39 -24.29 22.35
N TRP A 9 -15.53 -24.59 21.06
CA TRP A 9 -16.10 -23.69 20.06
C TRP A 9 -17.59 -23.94 19.76
N ASP A 10 -18.17 -25.02 20.27
CA ASP A 10 -19.54 -25.46 19.95
C ASP A 10 -20.62 -24.84 20.86
N ASN A 11 -20.25 -23.98 21.82
CA ASN A 11 -21.17 -23.35 22.77
C ASN A 11 -21.35 -21.83 22.55
N ILE A 12 -21.16 -21.31 21.32
CA ILE A 12 -21.62 -19.95 21.00
C ILE A 12 -23.09 -20.04 20.61
N ASP A 13 -23.94 -20.11 21.63
CA ASP A 13 -25.39 -20.02 21.52
C ASP A 13 -25.77 -18.71 20.83
N THR A 14 -26.53 -18.85 19.75
CA THR A 14 -27.27 -17.76 19.11
C THR A 14 -28.55 -17.57 19.91
N ASP A 15 -28.50 -16.75 20.97
CA ASP A 15 -29.70 -16.37 21.68
C ASP A 15 -29.66 -14.88 22.01
N SER A 16 -30.35 -14.09 21.19
CA SER A 16 -30.73 -12.70 21.47
C SER A 16 -31.83 -12.27 20.50
N GLU A 17 -33.04 -12.79 20.69
CA GLU A 17 -34.25 -12.02 20.39
C GLU A 17 -34.56 -11.08 21.55
N PRO A 18 -35.03 -9.87 21.27
CA PRO A 18 -36.15 -9.38 22.07
C PRO A 18 -37.38 -9.06 21.22
N GLU A 19 -38.45 -9.78 21.53
CA GLU A 19 -39.84 -9.50 21.20
C GLU A 19 -40.25 -8.14 21.80
N ALA A 20 -40.75 -7.20 20.98
CA ALA A 20 -41.41 -6.00 21.45
C ALA A 20 -42.65 -5.68 20.58
N SER A 21 -43.81 -5.69 21.23
CA SER A 21 -45.15 -5.45 20.69
C SER A 21 -45.33 -4.08 20.00
N PRO A 22 -46.33 -3.94 19.10
CA PRO A 22 -46.55 -2.72 18.33
C PRO A 22 -47.30 -1.64 19.13
N GLN A 23 -46.69 -0.46 19.29
CA GLN A 23 -47.38 0.75 19.76
C GLN A 23 -47.19 1.91 18.75
N GLN A 24 -48.30 2.60 18.50
CA GLN A 24 -48.60 3.42 17.33
C GLN A 24 -48.21 4.91 17.49
N ALA A 25 -47.54 5.47 16.45
CA ALA A 25 -47.45 6.87 15.98
C ALA A 25 -46.78 7.96 16.88
N PRO A 26 -46.25 9.10 16.34
CA PRO A 26 -46.43 9.70 15.00
C PRO A 26 -45.12 10.10 14.25
N ALA A 27 -45.31 10.53 13.00
CA ALA A 27 -44.30 10.90 12.01
C ALA A 27 -43.31 12.00 12.47
N ALA A 28 -42.01 11.75 12.28
CA ALA A 28 -40.98 12.79 12.18
C ALA A 28 -39.79 12.27 11.35
N ASN A 29 -39.56 12.95 10.22
CA ASN A 29 -38.38 13.07 9.36
C ASN A 29 -37.41 11.87 9.20
N PRO A 30 -37.09 11.44 7.96
CA PRO A 30 -35.99 10.50 7.75
C PRO A 30 -34.68 11.14 8.24
N PRO A 31 -33.84 10.41 9.01
CA PRO A 31 -32.50 10.89 9.31
C PRO A 31 -31.76 11.08 8.00
N ALA A 32 -31.12 12.25 7.91
CA ALA A 32 -30.24 12.63 6.82
C ALA A 32 -29.41 11.41 6.41
N ALA A 33 -29.45 11.11 5.12
CA ALA A 33 -28.49 10.25 4.47
C ALA A 33 -27.13 10.51 5.11
N HIS A 34 -26.51 9.46 5.65
CA HIS A 34 -25.09 9.48 5.93
C HIS A 34 -24.44 10.07 4.68
N ALA A 35 -23.97 11.32 4.81
CA ALA A 35 -23.12 11.89 3.80
C ALA A 35 -21.99 10.89 3.65
N CYS A 36 -21.98 10.18 2.52
CA CYS A 36 -20.84 9.44 2.05
C CYS A 36 -19.74 10.50 1.89
N LEU A 37 -19.04 10.79 2.98
CA LEU A 37 -17.83 11.58 2.92
C LEU A 37 -16.91 10.77 2.01
N PRO A 38 -16.41 11.34 0.91
CA PRO A 38 -15.46 10.62 0.08
C PRO A 38 -14.29 10.26 0.98
N ALA A 39 -14.03 8.96 1.09
CA ALA A 39 -12.95 8.42 1.90
C ALA A 39 -11.61 8.69 1.20
N ASP A 40 -11.26 9.97 1.08
CA ASP A 40 -10.06 10.50 0.46
C ASP A 40 -8.90 10.46 1.47
N GLY A 41 -8.58 9.26 1.93
CA GLY A 41 -7.39 8.99 2.74
C GLY A 41 -6.21 8.65 1.84
N TYR A 42 -5.13 9.43 1.90
CA TYR A 42 -3.88 9.20 1.17
C TYR A 42 -2.69 9.29 2.12
N ILE A 43 -1.48 8.96 1.67
CA ILE A 43 -0.33 8.83 2.56
C ILE A 43 0.86 9.63 2.01
N ARG A 44 1.42 10.48 2.86
CA ARG A 44 2.65 11.22 2.59
C ARG A 44 3.81 10.55 3.31
N PHE A 45 4.86 10.27 2.55
CA PHE A 45 6.15 9.84 3.07
C PHE A 45 7.09 11.03 3.19
N GLU A 46 7.52 11.28 4.42
CA GLU A 46 8.61 12.18 4.69
C GLU A 46 9.88 11.33 4.74
N GLY A 47 10.75 11.51 3.75
CA GLY A 47 11.96 10.71 3.59
C GLY A 47 12.81 10.76 4.87
N ASN A 48 13.20 9.60 5.38
CA ASN A 48 14.09 9.52 6.54
C ASN A 48 14.79 8.14 6.58
N ALA A 49 15.64 7.86 5.59
CA ALA A 49 16.37 6.58 5.51
C ALA A 49 17.46 6.39 6.58
N GLN A 50 17.72 7.33 7.49
CA GLN A 50 18.79 7.22 8.49
C GLN A 50 18.44 7.66 9.92
N GLN A 51 17.20 7.47 10.36
CA GLN A 51 16.85 7.75 11.76
C GLN A 51 16.17 6.61 12.50
N ALA A 52 16.70 5.40 12.31
CA ALA A 52 16.39 4.28 13.19
C ALA A 52 16.81 4.52 14.66
N GLU A 53 17.72 5.46 14.95
CA GLU A 53 18.24 5.61 16.32
C GLU A 53 17.64 6.74 17.16
N LYS A 54 16.89 7.72 16.61
CA LYS A 54 16.50 8.93 17.40
C LYS A 54 15.14 9.58 17.16
N ARG A 55 14.12 8.97 16.55
CA ARG A 55 12.81 9.63 16.41
C ARG A 55 11.61 8.89 17.00
N LYS A 56 10.87 9.66 17.80
CA LYS A 56 9.53 9.42 18.34
C LYS A 56 8.41 9.59 17.30
N PHE A 57 8.72 9.58 16.00
CA PHE A 57 7.78 9.90 14.93
C PHE A 57 7.65 8.76 13.92
N PRO A 58 6.44 8.51 13.38
CA PRO A 58 6.22 7.47 12.39
C PRO A 58 6.94 7.79 11.06
N LEU A 59 7.35 6.74 10.35
CA LEU A 59 8.08 6.79 9.07
C LEU A 59 7.26 7.42 7.92
N TRP A 60 5.95 7.54 8.11
CA TRP A 60 5.00 8.12 7.17
C TRP A 60 3.83 8.74 7.94
N SER A 61 3.09 9.63 7.27
CA SER A 61 1.90 10.26 7.82
C SER A 61 0.74 10.18 6.83
N ALA A 62 -0.44 9.82 7.32
CA ALA A 62 -1.67 9.86 6.52
C ALA A 62 -2.14 11.32 6.39
N THR A 63 -2.47 11.73 5.18
CA THR A 63 -2.96 13.08 4.90
C THR A 63 -4.01 13.06 3.80
N THR A 64 -4.91 14.03 3.82
CA THR A 64 -5.92 14.19 2.77
C THR A 64 -5.32 14.97 1.60
N ILE A 65 -5.46 14.42 0.41
CA ILE A 65 -4.93 14.99 -0.82
C ILE A 65 -6.11 15.40 -1.71
N PRO A 66 -6.09 16.61 -2.29
CA PRO A 66 -7.14 17.05 -3.20
C PRO A 66 -7.31 16.10 -4.40
N ALA A 67 -8.55 15.88 -4.85
CA ALA A 67 -8.84 15.00 -5.99
C ALA A 67 -8.18 15.45 -7.33
N ASN A 68 -7.77 16.72 -7.42
CA ASN A 68 -7.05 17.30 -8.55
C ASN A 68 -5.52 17.27 -8.39
N HIS A 69 -4.99 16.56 -7.39
CA HIS A 69 -3.56 16.48 -7.17
C HIS A 69 -2.85 15.74 -8.32
N VAL A 70 -1.65 16.22 -8.67
CA VAL A 70 -0.86 15.73 -9.82
C VAL A 70 -0.51 14.24 -9.72
N VAL A 71 -0.41 13.69 -8.50
CA VAL A 71 -0.16 12.26 -8.23
C VAL A 71 -1.10 11.33 -8.99
N PHE A 72 -2.37 11.71 -9.20
CA PHE A 72 -3.34 10.86 -9.91
C PHE A 72 -3.08 10.76 -11.42
N SER A 73 -2.23 11.63 -11.96
CA SER A 73 -1.80 11.59 -13.36
C SER A 73 -0.64 10.63 -13.59
N GLN A 74 -0.01 10.14 -12.51
CA GLN A 74 1.15 9.27 -12.59
C GLN A 74 0.76 7.86 -13.07
N SER A 75 1.75 7.13 -13.61
CA SER A 75 1.60 5.72 -13.96
C SER A 75 1.64 4.84 -12.71
N VAL A 76 0.91 3.71 -12.75
CA VAL A 76 1.00 2.69 -11.70
C VAL A 76 2.30 1.91 -11.91
N PRO A 77 3.16 1.77 -10.89
CA PRO A 77 4.36 0.95 -11.01
C PRO A 77 4.01 -0.53 -11.23
N SER A 78 4.95 -1.28 -11.79
CA SER A 78 4.71 -2.65 -12.26
C SER A 78 4.22 -3.58 -11.14
N VAL A 79 4.96 -3.67 -10.03
CA VAL A 79 4.64 -4.60 -8.93
C VAL A 79 3.30 -4.27 -8.24
N PRO A 80 3.02 -3.04 -7.79
CA PRO A 80 1.72 -2.67 -7.23
C PRO A 80 0.54 -2.96 -8.16
N GLY A 81 0.73 -2.74 -9.48
CA GLY A 81 -0.27 -3.06 -10.49
C GLY A 81 -0.56 -4.57 -10.58
N LEU A 82 0.48 -5.41 -10.48
CA LEU A 82 0.36 -6.86 -10.54
C LEU A 82 -0.35 -7.47 -9.33
N ILE A 83 -0.24 -6.85 -8.15
CA ILE A 83 -0.94 -7.29 -6.93
C ILE A 83 -2.30 -6.60 -6.72
N GLU A 84 -2.82 -5.93 -7.76
CA GLU A 84 -4.12 -5.26 -7.74
C GLU A 84 -4.27 -4.13 -6.70
N VAL A 85 -3.14 -3.56 -6.27
CA VAL A 85 -3.11 -2.36 -5.43
C VAL A 85 -2.51 -1.22 -6.26
N PRO A 86 -3.33 -0.48 -7.03
CA PRO A 86 -2.83 0.45 -8.04
C PRO A 86 -2.29 1.73 -7.39
N LEU A 87 -1.08 1.65 -6.84
CA LEU A 87 -0.40 2.80 -6.24
C LEU A 87 0.13 3.75 -7.30
N VAL A 88 0.09 5.04 -6.98
CA VAL A 88 0.72 6.12 -7.75
C VAL A 88 1.57 6.95 -6.80
N LEU A 89 2.73 7.37 -7.29
CA LEU A 89 3.75 8.04 -6.48
C LEU A 89 4.15 9.36 -7.14
N ASP A 90 4.28 10.40 -6.34
CA ASP A 90 4.65 11.74 -6.79
C ASP A 90 5.68 12.38 -5.86
N ARG A 91 6.72 13.00 -6.43
CA ARG A 91 7.78 13.62 -5.64
C ARG A 91 7.39 15.06 -5.34
N THR A 92 7.22 15.35 -4.06
CA THR A 92 6.81 16.69 -3.60
C THR A 92 7.98 17.58 -3.21
N GLY A 93 9.21 17.04 -3.19
CA GLY A 93 10.43 17.85 -3.11
C GLY A 93 11.60 17.18 -2.42
N THR A 94 12.77 17.78 -2.65
CA THR A 94 14.07 17.43 -2.10
C THR A 94 14.52 18.53 -1.13
N GLN A 95 14.00 18.52 0.10
CA GLN A 95 14.26 19.58 1.09
C GLN A 95 15.54 19.34 1.90
N SER A 96 16.58 18.75 1.30
CA SER A 96 17.89 18.59 1.94
C SER A 96 19.01 19.04 1.01
N VAL A 97 20.00 19.72 1.60
CA VAL A 97 21.28 20.05 0.95
C VAL A 97 22.19 18.82 0.90
N ASN A 98 21.94 17.83 1.76
CA ASN A 98 22.67 16.57 1.78
C ASN A 98 21.88 15.52 0.98
N GLU A 99 22.48 15.05 -0.10
CA GLU A 99 21.88 14.10 -1.03
C GLU A 99 21.53 12.76 -0.37
N ALA A 100 22.31 12.33 0.63
CA ALA A 100 22.07 11.07 1.35
C ALA A 100 20.76 11.11 2.17
N ASP A 101 20.34 12.29 2.63
CA ASP A 101 19.09 12.44 3.38
C ASP A 101 17.85 12.35 2.47
N LEU A 102 18.06 12.41 1.16
CA LEU A 102 17.01 12.31 0.15
C LEU A 102 16.77 10.87 -0.28
N ASP A 103 17.53 9.90 0.21
CA ASP A 103 17.27 8.51 -0.11
C ASP A 103 15.97 8.05 0.55
N ASN A 104 15.10 7.46 -0.27
CA ASN A 104 13.80 6.96 0.15
C ASN A 104 13.63 5.55 -0.39
N GLN A 105 14.25 4.58 0.31
CA GLN A 105 14.26 3.19 -0.13
C GLN A 105 12.85 2.59 -0.28
N ILE A 106 11.89 3.01 0.55
CA ILE A 106 10.50 2.56 0.41
C ILE A 106 9.95 2.99 -0.94
N ALA A 107 10.11 4.27 -1.31
CA ALA A 107 9.66 4.76 -2.61
C ALA A 107 10.40 4.12 -3.79
N THR A 108 11.68 3.80 -3.62
CA THR A 108 12.45 3.00 -4.59
C THR A 108 11.83 1.63 -4.78
N TYR A 109 11.53 0.91 -3.69
CA TYR A 109 10.98 -0.45 -3.76
C TYR A 109 9.58 -0.49 -4.36
N LEU A 110 8.74 0.48 -4.00
CA LEU A 110 7.41 0.62 -4.59
C LEU A 110 7.44 0.87 -6.11
N ASN A 111 8.56 1.36 -6.66
CA ASN A 111 8.74 1.63 -8.08
C ASN A 111 9.50 0.55 -8.85
N ILE A 112 9.80 -0.60 -8.25
CA ILE A 112 10.50 -1.67 -8.93
C ILE A 112 9.71 -2.16 -10.16
N ASP A 113 10.43 -2.33 -11.26
CA ASP A 113 9.93 -3.02 -12.44
C ASP A 113 10.00 -4.54 -12.22
N ALA A 114 8.88 -5.24 -12.45
CA ALA A 114 8.77 -6.67 -12.15
C ALA A 114 9.65 -7.56 -13.04
N ASN A 115 10.13 -7.06 -14.19
CA ASN A 115 10.96 -7.84 -15.11
C ASN A 115 12.45 -7.69 -14.80
N SER A 116 12.88 -6.47 -14.48
CA SER A 116 14.28 -6.15 -14.21
C SER A 116 14.67 -6.28 -12.74
N GLY A 117 13.70 -6.15 -11.82
CA GLY A 117 13.96 -6.08 -10.38
C GLY A 117 14.54 -4.73 -9.92
N PHE A 118 14.65 -3.75 -10.82
CA PHE A 118 15.18 -2.42 -10.51
C PHE A 118 14.09 -1.37 -10.60
N ALA A 119 14.17 -0.34 -9.76
CA ALA A 119 13.41 0.89 -9.96
C ALA A 119 13.98 1.66 -11.17
N PRO A 120 13.18 2.48 -11.87
CA PRO A 120 13.70 3.39 -12.89
C PRO A 120 14.83 4.28 -12.32
N PRO A 121 15.83 4.69 -13.11
CA PRO A 121 17.00 5.41 -12.62
C PRO A 121 16.67 6.60 -11.72
N ASP A 122 15.64 7.38 -12.09
CA ASP A 122 15.22 8.53 -11.31
C ASP A 122 14.82 8.13 -9.88
N TRP A 123 14.29 6.94 -9.66
CA TRP A 123 13.77 6.43 -8.37
C TRP A 123 14.81 5.67 -7.54
N GLN A 124 16.06 5.54 -8.02
CA GLN A 124 17.09 4.76 -7.33
C GLN A 124 17.83 5.54 -6.24
N SER A 125 17.90 6.86 -6.34
CA SER A 125 18.63 7.73 -5.40
C SER A 125 17.98 9.11 -5.33
N GLN A 126 18.21 9.84 -4.25
CA GLN A 126 17.77 11.24 -4.11
C GLN A 126 16.26 11.46 -4.36
N VAL A 127 15.45 10.48 -4.00
CA VAL A 127 14.01 10.46 -4.30
C VAL A 127 13.25 11.54 -3.52
N GLY A 128 13.67 11.81 -2.29
CA GLY A 128 13.12 12.81 -1.39
C GLY A 128 11.77 12.44 -0.79
N THR A 129 10.95 13.46 -0.56
CA THR A 129 9.60 13.31 0.01
C THR A 129 8.62 12.88 -1.06
N VAL A 130 7.90 11.79 -0.81
CA VAL A 130 7.01 11.16 -1.80
C VAL A 130 5.59 11.14 -1.26
N VAL A 131 4.65 11.52 -2.11
CA VAL A 131 3.24 11.31 -1.88
C VAL A 131 2.83 10.01 -2.56
N VAL A 132 2.10 9.16 -1.84
CA VAL A 132 1.57 7.90 -2.35
C VAL A 132 0.06 7.88 -2.19
N ALA A 133 -0.60 7.52 -3.29
CA ALA A 133 -2.04 7.45 -3.37
C ALA A 133 -2.46 6.20 -4.15
N ARG A 134 -3.71 5.77 -3.99
CA ARG A 134 -4.32 4.81 -4.91
C ARG A 134 -4.87 5.54 -6.13
N LYS A 135 -4.55 5.02 -7.32
CA LYS A 135 -5.02 5.57 -8.59
C LYS A 135 -6.55 5.54 -8.73
N ASP A 136 -7.17 4.51 -8.15
CA ASP A 136 -8.63 4.35 -8.15
C ASP A 136 -9.35 5.23 -7.11
N ARG A 137 -8.61 6.06 -6.36
CA ARG A 137 -9.13 6.99 -5.33
C ARG A 137 -9.97 6.31 -4.25
N LYS A 138 -9.77 5.00 -4.05
CA LYS A 138 -10.35 4.30 -2.90
C LYS A 138 -9.56 4.61 -1.63
N PRO A 139 -10.18 4.49 -0.44
CA PRO A 139 -9.49 4.71 0.82
C PRO A 139 -8.19 3.91 0.91
N PHE A 140 -7.12 4.62 1.27
CA PHE A 140 -5.78 4.08 1.40
C PHE A 140 -5.25 4.31 2.81
N TYR A 141 -5.12 3.21 3.57
CA TYR A 141 -4.66 3.24 4.95
C TYR A 141 -3.18 2.89 5.06
N PRO A 142 -2.47 3.39 6.09
CA PRO A 142 -1.07 3.06 6.37
C PRO A 142 -0.73 1.57 6.31
N GLN A 143 -1.63 0.71 6.77
CA GLN A 143 -1.43 -0.74 6.77
C GLN A 143 -1.39 -1.34 5.36
N HIS A 144 -2.13 -0.77 4.41
CA HIS A 144 -2.08 -1.23 3.02
C HIS A 144 -0.73 -0.92 2.39
N LEU A 145 -0.25 0.28 2.61
CA LEU A 145 1.08 0.69 2.17
C LEU A 145 2.17 -0.16 2.81
N GLU A 146 2.01 -0.44 4.12
CA GLU A 146 2.90 -1.30 4.88
C GLU A 146 3.02 -2.68 4.25
N GLY A 147 1.88 -3.31 3.97
CA GLY A 147 1.84 -4.61 3.29
C GLY A 147 2.50 -4.59 1.91
N VAL A 148 2.28 -3.55 1.10
CA VAL A 148 2.85 -3.48 -0.26
C VAL A 148 4.36 -3.28 -0.23
N TRP A 149 4.90 -2.41 0.63
CA TRP A 149 6.36 -2.21 0.68
C TRP A 149 7.05 -3.46 1.23
N MET A 150 6.50 -4.11 2.27
CA MET A 150 7.07 -5.36 2.81
C MET A 150 7.04 -6.47 1.77
N PHE A 151 6.01 -6.53 0.95
CA PHE A 151 5.94 -7.47 -0.17
C PHE A 151 7.03 -7.21 -1.21
N CYS A 152 7.25 -5.94 -1.59
CA CYS A 152 8.31 -5.56 -2.53
C CYS A 152 9.70 -5.88 -1.97
N ASP A 153 9.95 -5.57 -0.68
CA ASP A 153 11.17 -5.92 0.04
C ASP A 153 11.38 -7.44 0.05
N HIS A 154 10.35 -8.21 0.38
CA HIS A 154 10.41 -9.67 0.39
C HIS A 154 10.77 -10.26 -0.98
N ILE A 155 10.20 -9.74 -2.07
CA ILE A 155 10.54 -10.20 -3.43
C ILE A 155 12.02 -9.97 -3.73
N LEU A 156 12.55 -8.79 -3.42
CA LEU A 156 13.97 -8.48 -3.61
C LEU A 156 14.87 -9.43 -2.82
N ASP A 157 14.46 -9.75 -1.60
CA ASP A 157 15.12 -10.68 -0.72
C ASP A 157 15.20 -12.11 -1.29
N LEU A 158 14.17 -12.54 -2.03
CA LEU A 158 14.18 -13.82 -2.73
C LEU A 158 15.23 -13.84 -3.85
N PHE A 159 15.29 -12.79 -4.68
CA PHE A 159 16.29 -12.68 -5.75
C PHE A 159 17.74 -12.63 -5.20
N GLY A 160 17.95 -12.02 -4.03
CA GLY A 160 19.24 -12.01 -3.34
C GLY A 160 19.67 -13.37 -2.78
N LYS A 161 18.72 -14.25 -2.47
CA LYS A 161 18.97 -15.61 -1.95
C LYS A 161 19.09 -16.66 -3.07
N GLU A 162 18.37 -16.47 -4.18
CA GLU A 162 18.37 -17.38 -5.34
C GLU A 162 19.68 -17.37 -6.13
N THR A 163 20.45 -16.28 -6.07
CA THR A 163 21.81 -16.24 -6.65
C THR A 163 22.80 -17.19 -5.94
N GLY A 164 22.43 -17.75 -4.78
CA GLY A 164 23.18 -18.79 -4.08
C GLY A 164 22.80 -20.23 -4.46
N ARG A 165 21.64 -20.48 -5.09
CA ARG A 165 21.18 -21.85 -5.44
C ARG A 165 20.34 -21.88 -6.73
N ARG A 166 21.03 -22.08 -7.86
CA ARG A 166 20.57 -22.66 -9.15
C ARG A 166 19.12 -22.35 -9.59
N GLY A 167 19.01 -21.55 -10.66
CA GLY A 167 17.96 -21.71 -11.68
C GLY A 167 17.28 -20.42 -12.10
N GLY A 168 17.93 -19.61 -12.95
CA GLY A 168 17.30 -18.44 -13.55
C GLY A 168 16.07 -18.81 -14.37
N PHE A 169 14.98 -18.07 -14.15
CA PHE A 169 13.82 -18.10 -15.04
C PHE A 169 14.21 -17.53 -16.40
N THR A 170 14.51 -18.42 -17.34
CA THR A 170 14.54 -18.10 -18.77
C THR A 170 13.11 -17.79 -19.22
N ALA A 171 12.79 -16.51 -19.32
CA ALA A 171 11.63 -16.04 -20.08
C ALA A 171 11.88 -16.37 -21.57
N ALA A 172 11.41 -17.53 -22.01
CA ALA A 172 11.42 -17.94 -23.41
C ALA A 172 10.49 -17.00 -24.22
N ARG A 173 11.11 -16.06 -24.93
CA ARG A 173 10.47 -15.19 -25.92
C ARG A 173 9.91 -16.08 -27.05
N ARG A 174 8.59 -16.31 -27.05
CA ARG A 174 7.90 -16.98 -28.16
C ARG A 174 7.84 -15.99 -29.33
N SER A 175 8.86 -16.04 -30.19
CA SER A 175 8.87 -15.33 -31.48
C SER A 175 8.03 -16.11 -32.48
N THR A 176 6.76 -15.74 -32.62
CA THR A 176 5.98 -16.08 -33.82
C THR A 176 6.37 -15.09 -34.92
N ASN A 177 7.25 -15.51 -35.83
CA ASN A 177 7.34 -14.88 -37.14
C ASN A 177 6.82 -15.88 -38.18
N GLY A 178 5.68 -15.53 -38.79
CA GLY A 178 5.22 -16.09 -40.04
C GLY A 178 5.91 -15.38 -41.20
N GLY A 179 6.16 -16.14 -42.27
CA GLY A 179 6.76 -15.73 -43.54
C GLY A 179 7.07 -16.97 -44.34
#